data_AF-A0A5B7EB38-F1
#
_entry.id   AF-A0A5B7EB38-F1
#
_cell.length_a   1.000
_cell.length_b   1.000
_cell.length_c   1.000
_cell.angle_alpha   90.00
_cell.angle_beta   90.00
_cell.angle_gamma   90.00
#
_symmetry.space_group_name_H-M   'P 1'
#
loop_
_entity.id
_entity.type
_entity.pdbx_description
1 polymer ?
#
loop_
_entity_poly.entity_id
_entity_poly.type
_entity_poly.pdbx_seq_one_letter_code
_entity_poly.pdbx_strand_id
1 'polypeptide(L)'
;MTYDFNYQSSRVFKEEVMLLPGDTLITECYYNSSHNTKPTTGGLTTKEEMCLAFLSYYPRTKLFSCLSEPKFEDIMTTVGVTDVEHTMMRKTTSEQPEENMTEGKKDRSTTQELQDIKFSDYYHTVRIKAPEEYLNLSMHDILFDDAMWQDPMTADAFQRLATSGVHKVNCGINGQNGLEEKVKLVPYPSYRSRRHRQDRCTKLSGKSSVYTPVLSQS
;
A
#
# COMPACT_ATOMS: atom_id res chain seq x y z
N MET A 1 6.05 10.38 -19.84
CA MET A 1 5.39 11.25 -18.85
C MET A 1 6.16 11.10 -17.55
N THR A 2 6.49 12.20 -16.88
CA THR A 2 7.11 12.19 -15.55
C THR A 2 6.05 12.60 -14.52
N TYR A 3 5.91 11.83 -13.44
CA TYR A 3 5.00 12.15 -12.34
C TYR A 3 5.58 13.29 -11.48
N ASP A 4 4.73 14.22 -11.02
CA ASP A 4 5.07 15.30 -10.09
C ASP A 4 4.01 15.38 -8.99
N PHE A 5 4.43 15.16 -7.74
CA PHE A 5 3.55 15.19 -6.58
C PHE A 5 2.81 16.54 -6.40
N ASN A 6 3.45 17.65 -6.80
CA ASN A 6 2.86 18.99 -6.71
C ASN A 6 1.81 19.25 -7.79
N TYR A 7 1.69 18.37 -8.77
CA TYR A 7 0.79 18.51 -9.89
C TYR A 7 -0.03 17.24 -10.12
N GLN A 8 -1.17 17.17 -9.45
CA GLN A 8 -2.11 16.06 -9.55
C GLN A 8 -3.35 16.52 -10.33
N SER A 9 -3.45 16.14 -11.60
CA SER A 9 -4.63 16.44 -12.43
C SER A 9 -5.13 15.22 -13.18
N SER A 10 -6.45 15.19 -13.42
CA SER A 10 -7.07 14.16 -14.25
C SER A 10 -6.54 14.28 -15.69
N ARG A 11 -6.15 13.14 -16.27
CA ARG A 11 -5.71 13.06 -17.66
C ARG A 11 -6.63 12.13 -18.41
N VAL A 12 -7.06 12.55 -19.60
CA VAL A 12 -7.86 11.73 -20.51
C VAL A 12 -6.89 10.90 -21.37
N PHE A 13 -7.17 9.61 -21.52
CA PHE A 13 -6.40 8.75 -22.42
C PHE A 13 -6.59 9.21 -23.87
N LYS A 14 -5.54 9.06 -24.71
CA LYS A 14 -5.64 9.37 -26.14
C LYS A 14 -6.67 8.50 -26.86
N GLU A 15 -6.76 7.25 -26.42
CA GLU A 15 -7.72 6.25 -26.88
C GLU A 15 -8.43 5.68 -25.66
N GLU A 16 -9.74 5.47 -25.77
CA GLU A 16 -10.51 4.85 -24.70
C GLU A 16 -10.07 3.39 -24.50
N VAL A 17 -9.88 3.00 -23.24
CA VAL A 17 -9.52 1.63 -22.87
C VAL A 17 -10.77 0.93 -22.34
N MET A 18 -11.18 -0.13 -23.03
CA MET A 18 -12.27 -1.00 -22.56
C MET A 18 -11.75 -1.96 -21.50
N LEU A 19 -12.35 -1.94 -20.33
CA LEU A 19 -12.08 -2.87 -19.23
C LEU A 19 -13.21 -3.89 -19.15
N LEU A 20 -12.88 -5.18 -19.15
CA LEU A 20 -13.83 -6.28 -19.10
C LEU A 20 -13.74 -7.04 -17.77
N PRO A 21 -14.82 -7.71 -17.33
CA PRO A 21 -14.75 -8.60 -16.17
C PRO A 21 -13.67 -9.67 -16.35
N GLY A 22 -12.80 -9.82 -15.35
CA GLY A 22 -11.65 -10.72 -15.38
C GLY A 22 -10.31 -10.03 -15.70
N ASP A 23 -10.36 -8.79 -16.20
CA ASP A 23 -9.15 -7.97 -16.36
C ASP A 23 -8.53 -7.61 -15.00
N THR A 24 -7.22 -7.40 -15.02
CA THR A 24 -6.44 -6.99 -13.85
C THR A 24 -5.90 -5.60 -14.05
N LEU A 25 -6.17 -4.72 -13.08
CA LEU A 25 -5.59 -3.37 -13.02
C LEU A 25 -4.37 -3.41 -12.09
N ILE A 26 -3.23 -2.99 -12.59
CA ILE A 26 -1.97 -2.94 -11.85
C ILE A 26 -1.54 -1.48 -11.74
N THR A 27 -1.34 -1.01 -10.51
CA THR A 27 -0.80 0.32 -10.22
C THR A 27 0.59 0.14 -9.62
N GLU A 28 1.61 0.68 -10.27
CA GLU A 28 2.99 0.68 -9.78
C GLU A 28 3.43 2.11 -9.47
N CYS A 29 3.96 2.30 -8.27
CA CYS A 29 4.53 3.56 -7.81
C CYS A 29 6.02 3.39 -7.52
N TYR A 30 6.83 4.36 -7.93
CA TYR A 30 8.26 4.40 -7.68
C TYR A 30 8.55 5.55 -6.73
N TYR A 31 9.22 5.25 -5.61
CA TYR A 31 9.50 6.20 -4.55
C TYR A 31 10.99 6.52 -4.49
N ASN A 32 11.33 7.75 -4.11
CA ASN A 32 12.70 8.14 -3.79
C ASN A 32 12.80 8.40 -2.29
N SER A 33 13.35 7.44 -1.55
CA SER A 33 13.59 7.53 -0.12
C SER A 33 15.05 7.88 0.23
N SER A 34 15.88 8.30 -0.72
CA SER A 34 17.32 8.57 -0.49
C SER A 34 17.60 9.68 0.54
N HIS A 35 16.62 10.52 0.85
CA HIS A 35 16.73 11.59 1.85
C HIS A 35 16.12 11.23 3.20
N ASN A 36 15.50 10.05 3.33
CA ASN A 36 14.83 9.62 4.55
C ASN A 36 15.82 8.80 5.39
N THR A 37 15.87 9.10 6.69
CA THR A 37 16.69 8.32 7.65
C THR A 37 15.94 7.12 8.21
N LYS A 38 14.61 7.15 8.16
CA LYS A 38 13.71 6.11 8.68
C LYS A 38 12.81 5.59 7.56
N PRO A 39 12.35 4.33 7.66
CA PRO A 39 11.37 3.80 6.73
C PRO A 39 10.09 4.64 6.74
N THR A 40 9.45 4.73 5.58
CA THR A 40 8.20 5.44 5.38
C THR A 40 7.09 4.43 5.13
N THR A 41 6.00 4.53 5.88
CA THR A 41 4.85 3.63 5.75
C THR A 41 3.76 4.22 4.86
N GLY A 42 2.87 3.35 4.39
CA GLY A 42 1.63 3.78 3.75
C GLY A 42 0.69 4.45 4.76
N GLY A 43 0.07 5.57 4.41
CA GLY A 43 -0.85 6.28 5.29
C GLY A 43 -1.38 7.60 4.79
N LEU A 44 -2.09 8.33 5.67
CA LEU A 44 -2.85 9.53 5.32
C LEU A 44 -2.09 10.83 5.60
N THR A 45 -1.03 10.75 6.41
CA THR A 45 -0.30 11.94 6.84
C THR A 45 0.73 12.39 5.80
N THR A 46 1.22 13.61 5.93
CA THR A 46 2.25 14.19 5.02
C THR A 46 3.62 13.51 5.13
N LYS A 47 3.83 12.66 6.14
CA LYS A 47 5.05 11.89 6.35
C LYS A 47 4.90 10.42 5.96
N GLU A 48 3.73 10.04 5.48
CA GLU A 48 3.41 8.71 4.99
C GLU A 48 3.20 8.76 3.47
N GLU A 49 3.22 7.59 2.84
CA GLU A 49 3.10 7.47 1.39
C GLU A 49 1.75 6.90 0.96
N MET A 50 1.36 7.18 -0.28
CA MET A 50 0.21 6.58 -0.92
C MET A 50 0.58 6.07 -2.32
N CYS A 51 -0.02 4.96 -2.75
CA CYS A 51 0.03 4.50 -4.14
C CYS A 51 -1.41 4.36 -4.65
N LEU A 52 -1.92 5.39 -5.35
CA LEU A 52 -3.32 5.44 -5.76
C LEU A 52 -3.43 5.82 -7.24
N ALA A 53 -4.42 5.23 -7.90
CA ALA A 53 -4.85 5.62 -9.24
C ALA A 53 -6.37 5.85 -9.22
N PHE A 54 -6.79 7.05 -9.60
CA PHE A 54 -8.20 7.41 -9.71
C PHE A 54 -8.64 7.28 -11.17
N LEU A 55 -9.54 6.33 -11.43
CA LEU A 55 -10.05 6.05 -12.77
C LEU A 55 -11.43 6.67 -12.95
N SER A 56 -11.57 7.52 -13.97
CA SER A 56 -12.87 7.95 -14.46
C SER A 56 -13.31 7.03 -15.58
N TYR A 57 -14.48 6.40 -15.45
CA TYR A 57 -14.97 5.40 -16.40
C TYR A 57 -16.49 5.48 -16.56
N TYR A 58 -17.00 4.89 -17.66
CA TYR A 58 -18.42 4.70 -17.92
C TYR A 58 -18.67 3.35 -18.62
N PRO A 59 -19.86 2.74 -18.49
CA PRO A 59 -20.98 3.14 -17.62
C PRO A 59 -20.65 2.93 -16.13
N ARG A 60 -21.41 3.61 -15.25
CA ARG A 60 -21.23 3.48 -13.80
C ARG A 60 -21.41 2.03 -13.37
N THR A 61 -20.46 1.50 -12.60
CA THR A 61 -20.59 0.19 -11.96
C THR A 61 -20.84 0.34 -10.46
N LYS A 62 -21.08 -0.79 -9.79
CA LYS A 62 -21.18 -0.85 -8.33
C LYS A 62 -19.81 -0.72 -7.65
N LEU A 63 -18.71 -0.99 -8.35
CA LEU A 63 -17.36 -0.92 -7.80
C LEU A 63 -16.97 0.53 -7.52
N PHE A 64 -16.58 0.81 -6.28
CA PHE A 64 -16.17 2.13 -5.82
C PHE A 64 -14.64 2.24 -5.67
N SER A 65 -14.01 1.25 -5.03
CA SER A 65 -12.57 1.22 -4.82
C SER A 65 -12.05 -0.22 -4.77
N CYS A 66 -10.77 -0.41 -5.08
CA CYS A 66 -10.04 -1.64 -4.78
C CYS A 66 -8.65 -1.25 -4.28
N LEU A 67 -8.21 -1.88 -3.20
CA LEU A 67 -6.88 -1.74 -2.62
C LEU A 67 -6.28 -3.13 -2.40
N SER A 68 -4.96 -3.20 -2.46
CA SER A 68 -4.22 -4.44 -2.23
C SER A 68 -3.04 -4.19 -1.33
N GLU A 69 -2.78 -5.13 -0.42
CA GLU A 69 -1.66 -5.10 0.52
C GLU A 69 -1.00 -6.48 0.61
N PRO A 70 0.31 -6.58 0.91
CA PRO A 70 0.90 -7.84 1.32
C PRO A 70 0.20 -8.45 2.53
N LYS A 71 0.27 -9.78 2.66
CA LYS A 71 -0.17 -10.45 3.88
C LYS A 71 0.69 -10.03 5.07
N PHE A 72 0.04 -9.78 6.20
CA PHE A 72 0.74 -9.42 7.43
C PHE A 72 1.67 -10.56 7.91
N GLU A 73 1.25 -11.82 7.69
CA GLU A 73 2.07 -13.00 7.99
C GLU A 73 3.35 -13.04 7.17
N ASP A 74 3.30 -12.60 5.91
CA ASP A 74 4.48 -12.56 5.06
C ASP A 74 5.42 -11.41 5.48
N ILE A 75 4.87 -10.30 5.98
CA ILE A 75 5.66 -9.23 6.62
C ILE A 75 6.38 -9.75 7.86
N MET A 76 5.67 -10.44 8.76
CA MET A 76 6.25 -11.01 9.98
C MET A 76 7.38 -11.99 9.67
N THR A 77 7.11 -12.95 8.79
CA THR A 77 8.09 -13.98 8.42
C THR A 77 9.32 -13.39 7.70
N THR A 78 9.17 -12.30 6.95
CA THR A 78 10.29 -11.58 6.32
C THR A 78 11.29 -11.04 7.33
N VAL A 79 10.82 -10.64 8.52
CA VAL A 79 11.68 -10.15 9.62
C VAL A 79 11.98 -11.22 10.67
N GLY A 80 11.74 -12.50 10.36
CA GLY A 80 12.00 -13.62 11.27
C GLY A 80 11.01 -13.77 12.43
N VAL A 81 9.94 -12.98 12.46
CA VAL A 81 8.88 -13.10 13.46
C VAL A 81 7.93 -14.24 13.09
N THR A 82 7.65 -15.11 14.04
CA THR A 82 6.83 -16.32 13.82
C THR A 82 5.53 -16.32 14.62
N ASP A 83 5.48 -15.58 15.73
CA ASP A 83 4.27 -15.45 16.55
C ASP A 83 4.16 -14.05 17.15
N VAL A 84 2.93 -13.54 17.22
CA VAL A 84 2.61 -12.22 17.75
C VAL A 84 1.32 -12.26 18.58
N GLU A 85 1.24 -11.33 19.52
CA GLU A 85 0.02 -10.99 20.23
C GLU A 85 -0.48 -9.62 19.79
N HIS A 86 -1.75 -9.56 19.40
CA HIS A 86 -2.38 -8.30 19.04
C HIS A 86 -3.65 -8.08 19.87
N THR A 87 -3.76 -6.91 20.49
CA THR A 87 -4.88 -6.54 21.37
C THR A 87 -6.22 -6.45 20.62
N MET A 88 -6.23 -6.28 19.30
CA MET A 88 -7.46 -6.24 18.49
C MET A 88 -7.83 -7.57 17.81
N MET A 89 -7.03 -8.63 17.96
CA MET A 89 -7.33 -9.96 17.38
C MET A 89 -7.98 -10.92 18.39
N ARG A 90 -8.58 -10.41 19.48
CA ARG A 90 -9.32 -11.23 20.45
C ARG A 90 -10.80 -11.35 20.06
N LYS A 91 -11.07 -12.12 18.99
CA LYS A 91 -12.09 -13.19 18.88
C LYS A 91 -12.43 -13.50 17.41
N THR A 92 -11.91 -14.61 16.92
CA THR A 92 -12.53 -15.44 15.89
C THR A 92 -13.17 -16.66 16.55
N THR A 93 -14.10 -16.46 17.50
CA THR A 93 -15.05 -17.50 17.95
C THR A 93 -16.21 -16.89 18.76
N SER A 94 -17.43 -17.18 18.30
CA SER A 94 -18.78 -17.02 18.88
C SER A 94 -19.27 -15.66 19.40
N GLU A 95 -20.38 -15.23 18.79
CA GLU A 95 -21.52 -14.47 19.34
C GLU A 95 -21.22 -13.08 19.94
N GLN A 96 -21.56 -12.03 19.19
CA GLN A 96 -21.82 -10.70 19.75
C GLN A 96 -23.31 -10.61 20.14
N PRO A 97 -23.65 -10.22 21.37
CA PRO A 97 -24.97 -9.67 21.68
C PRO A 97 -25.04 -8.24 21.15
N GLU A 98 -26.17 -7.91 20.53
CA GLU A 98 -26.52 -6.55 20.11
C GLU A 98 -26.57 -5.61 21.31
N GLU A 99 -25.79 -4.53 21.31
CA GLU A 99 -26.08 -3.36 22.13
C GLU A 99 -26.39 -2.15 21.23
N ASN A 100 -27.59 -1.64 21.45
CA ASN A 100 -28.27 -0.61 20.67
C ASN A 100 -27.55 0.75 20.81
N MET A 101 -27.10 1.30 19.69
CA MET A 101 -26.70 2.71 19.61
C MET A 101 -27.95 3.60 19.68
N THR A 102 -28.30 4.04 20.89
CA THR A 102 -29.18 5.20 21.07
C THR A 102 -28.41 6.49 20.79
N GLU A 103 -29.04 7.38 20.01
CA GLU A 103 -28.56 8.71 19.63
C GLU A 103 -28.13 9.55 20.84
N GLY A 104 -26.82 9.81 20.92
CA GLY A 104 -26.21 10.73 21.88
C GLY A 104 -25.81 12.04 21.19
N LYS A 105 -26.64 13.07 21.38
CA LYS A 105 -26.39 14.48 21.03
C LYS A 105 -25.07 14.91 21.68
N LYS A 106 -24.05 15.31 20.90
CA LYS A 106 -22.79 15.83 21.46
C LYS A 106 -22.60 17.30 21.11
N ASP A 107 -22.70 18.12 22.14
CA ASP A 107 -22.43 19.56 22.11
C ASP A 107 -21.03 19.84 21.57
N ARG A 108 -20.97 20.80 20.66
CA ARG A 108 -19.79 21.24 19.93
C ARG A 108 -19.09 22.35 20.73
N SER A 109 -18.22 21.95 21.65
CA SER A 109 -17.24 22.87 22.25
C SER A 109 -16.02 22.11 22.77
N THR A 110 -15.07 21.82 21.89
CA THR A 110 -13.63 21.74 22.19
C THR A 110 -12.90 21.82 20.86
N THR A 111 -11.98 22.77 20.72
CA THR A 111 -10.96 22.77 19.66
C THR A 111 -10.02 21.60 19.96
N GLN A 112 -10.45 20.37 19.69
CA GLN A 112 -9.56 19.22 19.69
C GLN A 112 -8.69 19.34 18.44
N GLU A 113 -7.39 19.50 18.64
CA GLU A 113 -6.42 19.29 17.57
C GLU A 113 -6.77 17.98 16.87
N LEU A 114 -6.96 18.03 15.56
CA LEU A 114 -7.17 16.83 14.74
C LEU A 114 -5.92 15.97 14.91
N GLN A 115 -6.05 14.90 15.70
CA GLN A 115 -4.97 13.95 15.89
C GLN A 115 -4.81 13.18 14.57
N ASP A 116 -3.62 13.27 13.99
CA ASP A 116 -3.31 12.57 12.74
C ASP A 116 -3.51 11.06 12.91
N ILE A 117 -4.30 10.45 12.01
CA ILE A 117 -4.47 9.00 11.98
C ILE A 117 -3.25 8.39 11.28
N LYS A 118 -2.32 7.84 12.08
CA LYS A 118 -1.16 7.11 11.56
C LYS A 118 -1.45 5.63 11.55
N PHE A 119 -1.47 5.03 10.37
CA PHE A 119 -1.66 3.57 10.28
C PHE A 119 -0.45 2.81 10.85
N SER A 120 0.73 3.42 10.84
CA SER A 120 1.93 2.87 11.49
C SER A 120 1.77 2.64 12.99
N ASP A 121 0.86 3.35 13.67
CA ASP A 121 0.62 3.17 15.11
C ASP A 121 0.12 1.75 15.44
N TYR A 122 -0.49 1.06 14.47
CA TYR A 122 -0.85 -0.36 14.59
C TYR A 122 0.36 -1.24 14.93
N TYR A 123 1.55 -0.93 14.41
CA TYR A 123 2.73 -1.77 14.67
C TYR A 123 3.21 -1.65 16.13
N HIS A 124 2.87 -0.58 16.85
CA HIS A 124 3.14 -0.46 18.29
C HIS A 124 2.24 -1.38 19.12
N THR A 125 1.06 -1.73 18.62
CA THR A 125 0.10 -2.59 19.35
C THR A 125 0.33 -4.08 19.12
N VAL A 126 1.15 -4.46 18.13
CA VAL A 126 1.54 -5.85 17.86
C VAL A 126 2.78 -6.21 18.66
N ARG A 127 2.63 -7.08 19.67
CA ARG A 127 3.73 -7.59 20.50
C ARG A 127 4.27 -8.89 19.97
N ILE A 128 5.58 -9.08 19.97
CA ILE A 128 6.22 -10.30 19.46
C ILE A 128 6.27 -11.37 20.56
N LYS A 129 5.83 -12.58 20.21
CA LYS A 129 5.87 -13.78 21.09
C LYS A 129 6.99 -14.74 20.72
N ALA A 130 7.37 -14.81 19.45
CA ALA A 130 8.48 -15.63 18.99
C ALA A 130 9.18 -14.99 17.76
N PRO A 131 10.51 -15.11 17.65
CA PRO A 131 11.45 -15.88 18.50
C PRO A 131 11.76 -15.22 19.87
N GLU A 132 12.41 -15.97 20.77
CA GLU A 132 12.72 -15.52 22.15
C GLU A 132 13.56 -14.24 22.18
N GLU A 133 14.45 -14.08 21.20
CA GLU A 133 15.30 -12.88 21.02
C GLU A 133 14.51 -11.58 20.83
N TYR A 134 13.25 -11.66 20.40
CA TYR A 134 12.37 -10.50 20.20
C TYR A 134 11.32 -10.33 21.31
N LEU A 135 11.43 -11.06 22.41
CA LEU A 135 10.50 -10.90 23.53
C LEU A 135 10.49 -9.46 24.06
N ASN A 136 9.29 -8.97 24.34
CA ASN A 136 8.98 -7.60 24.76
C ASN A 136 9.10 -6.52 23.67
N LEU A 137 9.59 -6.87 22.48
CA LEU A 137 9.56 -5.96 21.35
C LEU A 137 8.19 -5.96 20.68
N SER A 138 7.86 -4.84 20.05
CA SER A 138 6.73 -4.70 19.15
C SER A 138 7.17 -4.84 17.69
N MET A 139 6.23 -5.07 16.78
CA MET A 139 6.54 -5.03 15.35
C MET A 139 7.09 -3.67 14.93
N HIS A 140 6.68 -2.58 15.58
CA HIS A 140 7.26 -1.27 15.30
C HIS A 140 8.75 -1.23 15.64
N ASP A 141 9.15 -1.79 16.79
CA ASP A 141 10.56 -1.78 17.24
C ASP A 141 11.47 -2.49 16.22
N ILE A 142 10.97 -3.53 15.55
CA ILE A 142 11.70 -4.26 14.50
C ILE A 142 11.63 -3.53 13.15
N LEU A 143 10.43 -3.15 12.70
CA LEU A 143 10.21 -2.57 11.37
C LEU A 143 10.78 -1.16 11.23
N PHE A 144 11.03 -0.45 12.33
CA PHE A 144 11.60 0.91 12.33
C PHE A 144 13.00 0.97 12.92
N ASP A 145 13.65 -0.18 13.09
CA ASP A 145 15.08 -0.25 13.40
C ASP A 145 15.91 0.12 12.16
N ASP A 146 16.84 1.06 12.30
CA ASP A 146 17.63 1.55 11.17
C ASP A 146 18.56 0.46 10.62
N ALA A 147 19.08 -0.44 11.46
CA ALA A 147 20.00 -1.49 11.06
C ALA A 147 19.30 -2.54 10.18
N MET A 148 18.02 -2.81 10.43
CA MET A 148 17.19 -3.71 9.60
C MET A 148 17.19 -3.28 8.12
N TRP A 149 17.08 -1.98 7.86
CA TRP A 149 17.00 -1.45 6.50
C TRP A 149 18.35 -1.15 5.85
N GLN A 150 19.47 -1.34 6.58
CA GLN A 150 20.80 -1.34 5.99
C GLN A 150 21.15 -2.69 5.35
N ASP A 151 20.43 -3.76 5.67
CA ASP A 151 20.62 -5.06 5.02
C ASP A 151 19.93 -5.09 3.65
N PRO A 152 20.70 -5.21 2.53
CA PRO A 152 20.12 -5.29 1.20
C PRO A 152 19.25 -6.53 1.00
N MET A 153 19.46 -7.62 1.76
CA MET A 153 18.62 -8.81 1.65
C MET A 153 17.22 -8.56 2.21
N THR A 154 17.14 -7.91 3.37
CA THR A 154 15.86 -7.47 3.95
C THR A 154 15.12 -6.55 3.00
N ALA A 155 15.79 -5.51 2.48
CA ALA A 155 15.17 -4.58 1.55
C ALA A 155 14.66 -5.27 0.27
N ASP A 156 15.43 -6.20 -0.30
CA ASP A 156 15.01 -7.01 -1.45
C ASP A 156 13.82 -7.92 -1.11
N ALA A 157 13.80 -8.51 0.09
CA ALA A 157 12.70 -9.37 0.53
C ALA A 157 11.38 -8.59 0.63
N PHE A 158 11.38 -7.40 1.23
CA PHE A 158 10.21 -6.51 1.26
C PHE A 158 9.80 -6.04 -0.14
N GLN A 159 10.76 -5.72 -1.01
CA GLN A 159 10.48 -5.37 -2.40
C GLN A 159 9.79 -6.51 -3.14
N ARG A 160 10.27 -7.75 -2.97
CA ARG A 160 9.66 -8.94 -3.57
C ARG A 160 8.28 -9.23 -3.01
N LEU A 161 8.08 -9.01 -1.71
CA LEU A 161 6.78 -9.16 -1.08
C LEU A 161 5.73 -8.27 -1.79
N ALA A 162 6.08 -7.00 -2.05
CA ALA A 162 5.21 -6.06 -2.76
C ALA A 162 5.08 -6.32 -4.28
N THR A 163 6.14 -6.81 -4.94
CA THR A 163 6.17 -6.92 -6.42
C THR A 163 5.96 -8.31 -6.99
N SER A 164 5.93 -9.33 -6.13
CA SER A 164 5.79 -10.72 -6.55
C SER A 164 5.04 -11.61 -5.54
N GLY A 165 4.72 -11.08 -4.36
CA GLY A 165 4.02 -11.81 -3.31
C GLY A 165 2.54 -12.05 -3.59
N VAL A 166 1.90 -12.74 -2.65
CA VAL A 166 0.44 -12.90 -2.61
C VAL A 166 -0.14 -11.71 -1.87
N HIS A 167 -1.06 -11.02 -2.52
CA HIS A 167 -1.69 -9.82 -2.01
C HIS A 167 -3.10 -10.10 -1.53
N LYS A 168 -3.42 -9.50 -0.40
CA LYS A 168 -4.78 -9.38 0.09
C LYS A 168 -5.44 -8.22 -0.63
N VAL A 169 -6.43 -8.52 -1.46
CA VAL A 169 -7.20 -7.53 -2.23
C VAL A 169 -8.55 -7.33 -1.55
N ASN A 170 -8.88 -6.06 -1.34
CA ASN A 170 -10.15 -5.63 -0.80
C ASN A 170 -10.79 -4.60 -1.72
N CYS A 171 -12.04 -4.83 -2.10
CA CYS A 171 -12.80 -3.94 -2.96
C CYS A 171 -14.04 -3.45 -2.20
N GLY A 172 -14.44 -2.21 -2.48
CA GLY A 172 -15.60 -1.57 -1.88
C GLY A 172 -16.69 -1.34 -2.92
N ILE A 173 -17.94 -1.58 -2.52
CA ILE A 173 -19.13 -1.32 -3.33
C ILE A 173 -19.77 0.01 -2.90
N ASN A 174 -20.23 0.79 -3.86
CA ASN A 174 -20.86 2.08 -3.62
C ASN A 174 -22.17 1.93 -2.81
N GLY A 175 -22.28 2.63 -1.67
CA GLY A 175 -23.47 2.61 -0.80
C GLY A 175 -23.45 1.61 0.36
N GLN A 176 -22.38 0.84 0.53
CA GLN A 176 -22.16 0.01 1.73
C GLN A 176 -21.06 0.65 2.60
N ASN A 177 -21.43 1.06 3.83
CA ASN A 177 -20.47 1.43 4.86
C ASN A 177 -19.92 0.15 5.49
N GLY A 178 -19.00 -0.51 4.81
CA GLY A 178 -18.40 -1.73 5.33
C GLY A 178 -17.58 -2.45 4.27
N LEU A 179 -16.35 -2.83 4.64
CA LEU A 179 -15.47 -3.71 3.88
C LEU A 179 -15.99 -5.16 3.91
N GLU A 180 -17.26 -5.37 3.56
CA GLU A 180 -17.88 -6.70 3.44
C GLU A 180 -17.81 -7.25 2.01
N GLU A 181 -16.79 -6.86 1.24
CA GLU A 181 -16.44 -7.61 0.03
C GLU A 181 -15.33 -8.60 0.40
N LYS A 182 -15.63 -9.89 0.21
CA LYS A 182 -14.77 -11.04 0.51
C LYS A 182 -13.31 -10.70 0.22
N VAL A 183 -12.50 -10.59 1.27
CA VAL A 183 -11.05 -10.48 1.16
C VAL A 183 -10.55 -11.59 0.23
N LYS A 184 -9.91 -11.23 -0.89
CA LYS A 184 -9.37 -12.19 -1.85
C LYS A 184 -7.86 -12.21 -1.73
N LEU A 185 -7.29 -13.40 -1.63
CA LEU A 185 -5.85 -13.60 -1.79
C LEU A 185 -5.56 -13.82 -3.26
N VAL A 186 -4.73 -12.95 -3.85
CA VAL A 186 -4.42 -12.95 -5.28
C VAL A 186 -2.90 -12.91 -5.44
N PRO A 187 -2.28 -13.87 -6.14
CA PRO A 187 -0.86 -13.78 -6.46
C PRO A 187 -0.59 -12.60 -7.39
N TYR A 188 0.59 -12.00 -7.30
CA TYR A 188 0.97 -10.95 -8.24
C TYR A 188 0.82 -11.44 -9.69
N PRO A 189 0.11 -10.71 -10.56
CA PRO A 189 -0.27 -11.21 -11.87
C PRO A 189 0.96 -11.37 -12.79
N SER A 190 1.00 -12.45 -13.56
CA SER A 190 1.97 -12.58 -14.65
C SER A 190 1.47 -11.78 -15.86
N TYR A 191 2.26 -10.80 -16.31
CA TYR A 191 1.93 -9.98 -17.46
C TYR A 191 3.14 -9.78 -18.36
N ARG A 192 2.90 -9.58 -19.66
CA ARG A 192 3.92 -9.10 -20.59
C ARG A 192 3.79 -7.59 -20.69
N SER A 193 4.75 -6.87 -20.13
CA SER A 193 4.78 -5.42 -20.26
C SER A 193 4.73 -5.04 -21.75
N ARG A 194 3.74 -4.25 -22.15
CA ARG A 194 3.77 -3.52 -23.42
C ARG A 194 4.75 -2.37 -23.26
N ARG A 195 6.04 -2.66 -23.04
CA ARG A 195 7.05 -1.60 -23.18
C ARG A 195 6.92 -1.10 -24.61
N HIS A 196 6.74 0.21 -24.76
CA HIS A 196 7.04 0.83 -26.04
C HIS A 196 8.45 0.37 -26.42
N ARG A 197 8.57 -0.22 -27.62
CA ARG A 197 9.82 -0.74 -28.16
C ARG A 197 10.94 0.26 -27.85
N GLN A 198 11.97 -0.21 -27.16
CA GLN A 198 13.15 0.57 -26.82
C GLN A 198 14.00 0.70 -28.09
N ASP A 199 13.49 1.44 -29.07
CA ASP A 199 14.27 1.79 -30.25
C ASP A 199 15.34 2.80 -29.81
N ARG A 200 16.56 2.27 -29.63
CA ARG A 200 17.85 2.94 -29.48
C ARG A 200 18.04 3.80 -28.23
N CYS A 201 18.62 3.21 -27.19
CA CYS A 201 19.48 3.97 -26.29
C CYS A 201 20.76 4.37 -27.06
N THR A 202 20.81 5.59 -27.58
CA THR A 202 22.07 6.14 -28.11
C THR A 202 22.94 6.53 -26.92
N LYS A 203 24.10 5.88 -26.75
CA LYS A 203 25.14 6.35 -25.83
C LYS A 203 25.54 7.77 -26.23
N LEU A 204 25.17 8.77 -25.43
CA LEU A 204 25.82 10.07 -25.50
C LEU A 204 27.24 9.87 -24.95
N SER A 205 28.21 9.97 -25.85
CA SER A 205 29.63 10.00 -25.50
C SER A 205 29.90 11.28 -24.72
N GLY A 206 30.07 11.16 -23.39
CA GLY A 206 30.69 12.19 -22.56
C GLY A 206 29.88 12.60 -21.32
N LYS A 207 30.26 12.02 -20.17
CA LYS A 207 29.99 12.43 -18.78
C LYS A 207 28.53 12.44 -18.28
N SER A 208 28.35 11.73 -17.16
CA SER A 208 27.14 11.56 -16.32
C SER A 208 25.96 10.82 -16.95
N SER A 209 25.73 9.61 -16.46
CA SER A 209 24.59 8.76 -16.84
C SER A 209 23.31 9.29 -16.22
N VAL A 210 22.65 10.23 -16.90
CA VAL A 210 21.27 10.63 -16.62
C VAL A 210 20.45 10.30 -17.87
N TYR A 211 19.53 9.34 -17.74
CA TYR A 211 18.63 8.95 -18.82
C TYR A 211 17.41 9.88 -18.81
N THR A 212 17.22 10.67 -19.87
CA THR A 212 15.99 11.41 -20.14
C THR A 212 15.27 10.79 -21.34
N PRO A 213 13.95 10.49 -21.25
CA PRO A 213 13.20 9.98 -22.39
C PRO A 213 12.87 11.13 -23.38
N VAL A 214 13.34 11.00 -24.61
CA VAL A 214 12.97 11.86 -25.75
C VAL A 214 11.70 11.30 -26.40
N LEU A 215 10.67 12.13 -26.55
CA LEU A 215 9.43 11.81 -27.24
C LEU A 215 9.62 11.91 -28.76
N SER A 216 9.32 10.85 -29.51
CA SER A 216 9.02 10.96 -30.94
C SER A 216 7.59 10.50 -31.20
N GLN A 217 6.82 11.37 -31.85
CA GLN A 217 5.48 11.09 -32.36
C GLN A 217 5.56 10.23 -33.62
N SER A 218 4.58 9.35 -33.79
CA SER A 218 4.08 8.88 -35.08
C SER A 218 2.59 8.59 -34.93
#